data_AF-A0AAV7TRY4-F1
#
_entry.id   AF-A0AAV7TRY4-F1
#
_cell.length_a   1.000
_cell.length_b   1.000
_cell.length_c   1.000
_cell.angle_alpha   90.00
_cell.angle_beta   90.00
_cell.angle_gamma   90.00
#
_symmetry.space_group_name_H-M   'P 1'
#
loop_
_entity.id
_entity.type
_entity.pdbx_description
1 polymer ?
#
loop_
_entity_poly.entity_id
_entity_poly.type
_entity_poly.pdbx_seq_one_letter_code
_entity_poly.pdbx_strand_id
1 'polypeptide(L)'
;MDIFLTPATTKSAPSRLIKKYRPPEQDPLFLRSDPVPDSVVIVAAKKSHSTSPSSSAPPDKESRKIDAAGRKVCSTASITMKAASATALLGRYDRSLWDSILQFAEHLPRDKREDFLEVVSEGAMVSNQIISAAADASTLSAHNYAHGIALRRHAWLRLTSLKPEAQQRIQNLPFSGSTLFGSHADDEMARMKSELDTLKAVGIERPKEQRKGFCPYQRRLFTHRYQAPHWSSSRPQQQQQQQHQRGFSRRSTRGRSTPQTQTPRQAPTSRP
;
A
#
# COMPACT_ATOMS: atom_id res chain seq x y z
N MET A 1 18.97 -12.27 1.42
CA MET A 1 17.61 -11.74 1.15
C MET A 1 17.03 -11.38 2.51
N ASP A 2 17.39 -10.21 3.03
CA ASP A 2 17.24 -9.85 4.45
C ASP A 2 15.92 -9.13 4.75
N ILE A 3 14.96 -9.25 3.83
CA ILE A 3 13.69 -8.51 3.84
C ILE A 3 12.83 -8.92 5.05
N PHE A 4 13.03 -10.13 5.56
CA PHE A 4 12.33 -10.67 6.73
C PHE A 4 12.91 -10.18 8.07
N LEU A 5 14.12 -9.62 8.10
CA LEU A 5 14.76 -9.18 9.35
C LEU A 5 14.30 -7.79 9.80
N THR A 6 13.76 -6.95 8.90
CA THR A 6 13.28 -5.61 9.28
C THR A 6 12.09 -5.16 8.41
N PRO A 7 10.93 -5.84 8.53
CA PRO A 7 9.75 -5.56 7.69
C PRO A 7 9.27 -4.11 7.79
N ALA A 8 9.46 -3.46 8.94
CA ALA A 8 9.02 -2.08 9.18
C ALA A 8 9.78 -1.01 8.36
N THR A 9 11.06 -1.24 8.05
CA THR A 9 11.93 -0.28 7.34
C THR A 9 11.97 -0.49 5.84
N THR A 10 11.31 -1.52 5.32
CA THR A 10 11.21 -1.76 3.88
C THR A 10 10.57 -0.57 3.17
N LYS A 11 11.28 -0.03 2.18
CA LYS A 11 10.78 1.06 1.34
C LYS A 11 9.61 0.53 0.50
N SER A 12 8.65 1.41 0.21
CA SER A 12 7.53 1.07 -0.68
C SER A 12 8.05 0.51 -2.01
N ALA A 13 7.23 -0.34 -2.64
CA ALA A 13 7.60 -1.07 -3.84
C ALA A 13 8.27 -0.14 -4.89
N PRO A 14 9.36 -0.59 -5.52
CA PRO A 14 10.18 0.28 -6.35
C PRO A 14 9.38 0.78 -7.57
N SER A 15 9.42 2.09 -7.80
CA SER A 15 8.73 2.77 -8.92
C SER A 15 9.06 2.19 -10.30
N ARG A 16 10.20 1.50 -10.42
CA ARG A 16 10.60 0.76 -11.62
C ARG A 16 9.64 -0.38 -11.98
N LEU A 17 9.13 -1.13 -11.00
CA LEU A 17 8.18 -2.23 -11.24
C LEU A 17 6.81 -1.72 -11.70
N ILE A 18 6.38 -0.57 -11.17
CA ILE A 18 5.13 0.09 -11.58
C ILE A 18 5.17 0.47 -13.07
N LYS A 19 6.34 0.90 -13.58
CA LYS A 19 6.52 1.23 -15.00
C LYS A 19 6.60 -0.01 -15.89
N LYS A 20 7.22 -1.09 -15.41
CA LYS A 20 7.43 -2.32 -16.18
C LYS A 20 6.12 -3.02 -16.56
N TYR A 21 5.14 -3.04 -15.66
CA TYR A 21 3.86 -3.73 -15.85
C TYR A 21 2.70 -2.76 -16.12
N ARG A 22 2.96 -1.63 -16.79
CA ARG A 22 1.89 -0.70 -17.17
C ARG A 22 1.08 -1.34 -18.32
N PRO A 23 -0.23 -1.63 -18.13
CA PRO A 23 -1.05 -2.16 -19.22
C PRO A 23 -1.20 -1.11 -20.34
N PRO A 24 -1.28 -1.54 -21.62
CA PRO A 24 -1.64 -0.65 -22.73
C PRO A 24 -3.09 -0.17 -22.57
N GLU A 25 -3.20 1.06 -22.06
CA GLU A 25 -4.29 2.06 -22.08
C GLU A 25 -5.79 1.70 -22.04
N GLN A 26 -6.22 0.45 -21.93
CA GLN A 26 -7.64 0.07 -21.93
C GLN A 26 -8.09 -0.73 -20.72
N ASP A 27 -7.26 -0.80 -19.66
CA ASP A 27 -7.67 -1.54 -18.46
C ASP A 27 -8.48 -0.60 -17.54
N PRO A 28 -9.80 -0.81 -17.36
CA PRO A 28 -10.65 -0.01 -16.49
C PRO A 28 -10.32 -0.22 -15.01
N LEU A 29 -9.34 -1.06 -14.68
CA LEU A 29 -8.93 -1.35 -13.32
C LEU A 29 -8.29 -0.11 -12.67
N PHE A 30 -9.14 0.56 -11.90
CA PHE A 30 -9.02 1.70 -10.99
C PHE A 30 -7.74 1.83 -10.12
N LEU A 31 -6.70 1.01 -10.29
CA LEU A 31 -5.49 1.00 -9.47
C LEU A 31 -4.36 1.89 -10.03
N ARG A 32 -4.72 3.05 -10.59
CA ARG A 32 -3.75 4.03 -11.11
C ARG A 32 -3.12 4.86 -9.99
N SER A 33 -3.74 4.95 -8.82
CA SER A 33 -3.31 5.83 -7.73
C SER A 33 -3.61 5.21 -6.36
N ASP A 34 -2.79 5.50 -5.34
CA ASP A 34 -3.20 5.27 -3.95
C ASP A 34 -4.46 6.11 -3.70
N PRO A 35 -5.54 5.54 -3.13
CA PRO A 35 -6.79 6.28 -2.98
C PRO A 35 -6.54 7.50 -2.12
N VAL A 36 -7.00 8.65 -2.59
CA VAL A 36 -6.81 9.91 -1.90
C VAL A 36 -7.73 9.90 -0.67
N PRO A 37 -7.24 10.36 0.49
CA PRO A 37 -8.13 10.64 1.61
C PRO A 37 -9.08 11.77 1.18
N ASP A 38 -10.33 11.44 0.93
CA ASP A 38 -11.41 12.40 0.67
C ASP A 38 -12.69 11.93 1.39
N SER A 39 -13.40 12.87 2.03
CA SER A 39 -14.67 12.72 2.79
C SER A 39 -14.74 13.66 4.03
N VAL A 40 -15.98 13.93 4.48
CA VAL A 40 -16.35 14.55 5.77
C VAL A 40 -15.65 13.88 6.96
N VAL A 41 -15.35 12.58 6.88
CA VAL A 41 -14.64 11.83 7.95
C VAL A 41 -13.27 12.44 8.24
N ILE A 42 -12.55 12.89 7.21
CA ILE A 42 -11.23 13.50 7.37
C ILE A 42 -11.37 14.90 7.95
N VAL A 43 -12.40 15.65 7.56
CA VAL A 43 -12.71 16.95 8.15
C VAL A 43 -13.04 16.80 9.63
N ALA A 44 -13.82 15.78 10.01
CA ALA A 44 -14.14 15.46 11.40
C ALA A 44 -12.89 15.07 12.21
N ALA A 45 -12.02 14.22 11.64
CA ALA A 45 -10.76 13.83 12.26
C ALA A 45 -9.82 15.05 12.47
N LYS A 46 -9.76 15.96 11.48
CA LYS A 46 -8.97 17.20 11.56
C LYS A 46 -9.56 18.21 12.56
N LYS A 47 -10.89 18.28 12.71
CA LYS A 47 -11.52 19.13 13.74
C LYS A 47 -11.23 18.65 15.16
N SER A 48 -11.15 17.34 15.38
CA SER A 48 -10.87 16.77 16.71
C SER A 48 -9.42 17.00 17.18
N HIS A 49 -8.49 17.17 16.24
CA HIS A 49 -7.09 17.41 16.52
C HIS A 49 -6.66 18.68 15.80
N SER A 50 -6.67 19.81 16.50
CA SER A 50 -6.26 21.16 16.03
C SER A 50 -4.94 21.15 15.24
N THR A 51 -5.00 20.81 13.95
CA THR A 51 -3.86 20.57 13.07
C THR A 51 -4.15 21.13 11.69
N SER A 52 -3.09 21.48 10.94
CA SER A 52 -3.23 22.24 9.70
C SER A 52 -4.04 21.49 8.63
N PRO A 53 -4.83 22.19 7.80
CA PRO A 53 -5.74 21.57 6.84
C PRO A 53 -5.09 20.72 5.74
N SER A 54 -3.78 20.85 5.50
CA SER A 54 -3.10 20.34 4.30
C SER A 54 -2.44 18.96 4.42
N SER A 55 -2.50 18.29 5.58
CA SER A 55 -1.88 16.97 5.71
C SER A 55 -2.69 15.86 5.02
N SER A 56 -2.04 15.11 4.13
CA SER A 56 -2.53 13.86 3.50
C SER A 56 -2.33 12.62 4.39
N ALA A 57 -1.80 12.83 5.61
CA ALA A 57 -1.54 11.78 6.58
C ALA A 57 -2.24 12.08 7.93
N PRO A 58 -2.60 11.05 8.71
CA PRO A 58 -3.16 11.20 10.04
C PRO A 58 -2.23 12.01 10.98
N PRO A 59 -2.76 12.94 11.82
CA PRO A 59 -1.96 13.72 12.77
C PRO A 59 -1.22 12.86 13.80
N ASP A 60 -1.91 11.90 14.42
CA ASP A 60 -1.36 11.00 15.44
C ASP A 60 -0.25 10.09 14.89
N LYS A 61 0.78 9.83 15.73
CA LYS A 61 1.94 9.01 15.36
C LYS A 61 1.55 7.57 15.04
N GLU A 62 0.70 6.94 15.86
CA GLU A 62 0.30 5.55 15.64
C GLU A 62 -0.61 5.41 14.42
N SER A 63 -1.58 6.30 14.28
CA SER A 63 -2.47 6.37 13.11
C SER A 63 -1.68 6.58 11.82
N ARG A 64 -0.65 7.42 11.85
CA ARG A 64 0.26 7.64 10.70
C ARG A 64 1.03 6.37 10.33
N LYS A 65 1.49 5.58 11.30
CA LYS A 65 2.15 4.29 11.04
C LYS A 65 1.20 3.30 10.39
N ILE A 66 -0.04 3.19 10.89
CA ILE A 66 -1.06 2.27 10.36
C ILE A 66 -1.44 2.67 8.93
N ASP A 67 -1.69 3.95 8.68
CA ASP A 67 -2.00 4.46 7.33
C ASP A 67 -0.81 4.29 6.36
N ALA A 68 0.43 4.47 6.83
CA ALA A 68 1.61 4.16 6.04
C ALA A 68 1.73 2.66 5.71
N ALA A 69 1.43 1.77 6.66
CA ALA A 69 1.39 0.33 6.42
C ALA A 69 0.29 -0.01 5.40
N GLY A 70 -0.91 0.52 5.56
CA GLY A 70 -2.02 0.32 4.62
C GLY A 70 -1.71 0.80 3.20
N ARG A 71 -1.04 1.96 3.03
CA ARG A 71 -0.54 2.41 1.72
C ARG A 71 0.46 1.44 1.10
N LYS A 72 1.42 0.94 1.89
CA LYS A 72 2.39 -0.05 1.39
C LYS A 72 1.70 -1.33 0.91
N VAL A 73 0.70 -1.81 1.65
CA VAL A 73 -0.11 -2.98 1.27
C VAL A 73 -0.88 -2.70 -0.03
N CYS A 74 -1.58 -1.57 -0.14
CA CYS A 74 -2.31 -1.19 -1.36
C CYS A 74 -1.38 -1.10 -2.58
N SER A 75 -0.23 -0.45 -2.42
CA SER A 75 0.75 -0.24 -3.49
C SER A 75 1.35 -1.57 -3.96
N THR A 76 1.72 -2.44 -3.02
CA THR A 76 2.28 -3.78 -3.32
C THR A 76 1.24 -4.64 -4.02
N ALA A 77 0.02 -4.70 -3.47
CA ALA A 77 -1.10 -5.41 -4.09
C ALA A 77 -1.38 -4.93 -5.52
N SER A 78 -1.38 -3.62 -5.74
CA SER A 78 -1.59 -3.05 -7.09
C SER A 78 -0.53 -3.47 -8.09
N ILE A 79 0.72 -3.62 -7.66
CA ILE A 79 1.83 -4.07 -8.52
C ILE A 79 1.70 -5.56 -8.81
N THR A 80 1.41 -6.37 -7.79
CA THR A 80 1.20 -7.81 -7.97
C THR A 80 0.02 -8.08 -8.89
N MET A 81 -1.07 -7.32 -8.78
CA MET A 81 -2.23 -7.43 -9.68
C MET A 81 -1.87 -7.10 -11.13
N LYS A 82 -1.03 -6.07 -11.36
CA LYS A 82 -0.53 -5.72 -12.70
C LYS A 82 0.40 -6.81 -13.26
N ALA A 83 1.28 -7.36 -12.42
CA ALA A 83 2.14 -8.47 -12.82
C ALA A 83 1.32 -9.71 -13.17
N ALA A 84 0.34 -10.07 -12.35
CA ALA A 84 -0.57 -11.18 -12.59
C ALA A 84 -1.36 -10.99 -13.90
N SER A 85 -1.88 -9.78 -14.15
CA SER A 85 -2.58 -9.46 -15.40
C SER A 85 -1.67 -9.65 -16.62
N ALA A 86 -0.43 -9.16 -16.56
CA ALA A 86 0.56 -9.38 -17.61
C ALA A 86 0.90 -10.86 -17.81
N THR A 87 1.04 -11.62 -16.72
CA THR A 87 1.27 -13.08 -16.77
C THR A 87 0.09 -13.81 -17.41
N ALA A 88 -1.15 -13.44 -17.11
CA ALA A 88 -2.33 -14.03 -17.74
C ALA A 88 -2.37 -13.76 -19.25
N LEU A 89 -2.03 -12.52 -19.69
CA LEU A 89 -1.89 -12.17 -21.10
C LEU A 89 -0.84 -13.03 -21.81
N LEU A 90 0.34 -13.20 -21.18
CA LEU A 90 1.39 -14.05 -21.72
C LEU A 90 0.97 -15.52 -21.79
N GLY A 91 0.33 -16.06 -20.74
CA GLY A 91 -0.18 -17.42 -20.74
C GLY A 91 -1.24 -17.68 -21.80
N ARG A 92 -2.11 -16.70 -22.08
CA ARG A 92 -3.09 -16.78 -23.18
C ARG A 92 -2.42 -16.78 -24.55
N TYR A 93 -1.41 -15.95 -24.75
CA TYR A 93 -0.64 -15.94 -25.98
C TYR A 93 0.11 -17.28 -26.17
N ASP A 94 0.78 -17.76 -25.13
CA ASP A 94 1.48 -19.06 -25.13
C ASP A 94 0.51 -20.21 -25.47
N ARG A 95 -0.69 -20.20 -24.88
CA ARG A 95 -1.74 -21.17 -25.22
C ARG A 95 -2.11 -21.13 -26.71
N SER A 96 -2.32 -19.92 -27.26
CA SER A 96 -2.65 -19.77 -28.68
C SER A 96 -1.53 -20.21 -29.61
N LEU A 97 -0.27 -20.08 -29.16
CA LEU A 97 0.89 -20.59 -29.87
C LEU A 97 0.87 -22.12 -29.93
N TRP A 98 0.59 -22.80 -28.82
CA TRP A 98 0.43 -24.26 -28.81
C TRP A 98 -0.71 -24.75 -29.69
N ASP A 99 -1.84 -24.04 -29.69
CA ASP A 99 -2.97 -24.36 -30.58
C ASP A 99 -2.59 -24.18 -32.07
N SER A 100 -1.70 -23.23 -32.39
CA SER A 100 -1.16 -23.05 -33.74
C SER A 100 -0.12 -24.11 -34.10
N ILE A 101 0.75 -24.47 -33.16
CA ILE A 101 1.76 -25.52 -33.33
C ILE A 101 1.08 -26.87 -33.61
N LEU A 102 -0.04 -27.16 -32.95
CA LEU A 102 -0.82 -28.39 -33.15
C LEU A 102 -1.17 -28.65 -34.63
N GLN A 103 -1.36 -27.61 -35.44
CA GLN A 103 -1.69 -27.73 -36.86
C GLN A 103 -0.55 -28.37 -37.68
N PHE A 104 0.70 -28.29 -37.21
CA PHE A 104 1.83 -28.95 -37.87
C PHE A 104 1.84 -30.47 -37.66
N ALA A 105 1.03 -31.01 -36.74
CA ALA A 105 0.93 -32.45 -36.52
C ALA A 105 0.60 -33.21 -37.81
N GLU A 106 -0.22 -32.61 -38.68
CA GLU A 106 -0.65 -33.21 -39.95
C GLU A 106 0.50 -33.45 -40.93
N HIS A 107 1.56 -32.65 -40.84
CA HIS A 107 2.71 -32.66 -41.74
C HIS A 107 3.85 -33.56 -41.26
N LEU A 108 3.74 -34.13 -40.05
CA LEU A 108 4.76 -34.97 -39.46
C LEU A 108 4.64 -36.44 -39.91
N PRO A 109 5.78 -37.15 -40.07
CA PRO A 109 5.81 -38.60 -40.22
C PRO A 109 5.03 -39.31 -39.10
N ARG A 110 4.39 -40.43 -39.44
CA ARG A 110 3.48 -41.13 -38.52
C ARG A 110 4.16 -41.59 -37.24
N ASP A 111 5.42 -41.98 -37.32
CA ASP A 111 6.26 -42.43 -36.20
C ASP A 111 6.69 -41.32 -35.24
N LYS A 112 6.51 -40.04 -35.61
CA LYS A 112 6.85 -38.86 -34.78
C LYS A 112 5.65 -38.09 -34.30
N ARG A 113 4.45 -38.44 -34.76
CA ARG A 113 3.22 -37.71 -34.45
C ARG A 113 2.83 -37.82 -32.99
N GLU A 114 2.97 -39.01 -32.40
CA GLU A 114 2.59 -39.25 -30.99
C GLU A 114 3.47 -38.42 -30.03
N ASP A 115 4.79 -38.53 -30.16
CA ASP A 115 5.76 -37.72 -29.40
C ASP A 115 5.47 -36.21 -29.55
N PHE A 116 5.16 -35.74 -30.76
CA PHE A 116 4.82 -34.34 -30.99
C PHE A 116 3.54 -33.90 -30.29
N LEU A 117 2.48 -34.72 -30.36
CA LEU A 117 1.20 -34.43 -29.71
C LEU A 117 1.34 -34.41 -28.18
N GLU A 118 2.18 -35.27 -27.61
CA GLU A 118 2.51 -35.25 -26.18
C GLU A 118 3.15 -33.92 -25.78
N VAL A 119 4.18 -33.47 -26.50
CA VAL A 119 4.85 -32.19 -26.24
C VAL A 119 3.90 -31.01 -26.36
N VAL A 120 3.06 -30.98 -27.40
CA VAL A 120 2.05 -29.91 -27.57
C VAL A 120 1.03 -29.93 -26.44
N SER A 121 0.56 -31.11 -26.03
CA SER A 121 -0.37 -31.27 -24.91
C SER A 121 0.24 -30.78 -23.59
N GLU A 122 1.49 -31.15 -23.30
CA GLU A 122 2.21 -30.69 -22.12
C GLU A 122 2.40 -29.16 -22.13
N GLY A 123 2.86 -28.61 -23.25
CA GLY A 123 3.01 -27.16 -23.41
C GLY A 123 1.70 -26.41 -23.16
N ALA A 124 0.61 -26.89 -23.75
CA ALA A 124 -0.70 -26.29 -23.62
C ALA A 124 -1.29 -26.44 -22.19
N MET A 125 -0.92 -27.50 -21.47
CA MET A 125 -1.23 -27.68 -20.04
C MET A 125 -0.44 -26.67 -19.18
N VAL A 126 0.85 -26.47 -19.45
CA VAL A 126 1.68 -25.47 -18.76
C VAL A 126 1.12 -24.05 -18.95
N SER A 127 0.69 -23.68 -20.16
CA SER A 127 0.06 -22.37 -20.40
C SER A 127 -1.22 -22.19 -19.58
N ASN A 128 -2.05 -23.23 -19.47
CA ASN A 128 -3.26 -23.20 -18.63
C ASN A 128 -2.92 -23.05 -17.14
N GLN A 129 -1.84 -23.69 -16.69
CA GLN A 129 -1.35 -23.54 -15.32
C GLN A 129 -0.86 -22.10 -15.05
N ILE A 130 -0.17 -21.48 -16.02
CA ILE A 130 0.26 -20.07 -15.92
C ILE A 130 -0.95 -19.14 -15.80
N ILE A 131 -2.00 -19.34 -16.62
CA ILE A 131 -3.23 -18.55 -16.56
C ILE A 131 -3.92 -18.72 -15.19
N SER A 132 -4.02 -19.95 -14.69
CA SER A 132 -4.65 -20.24 -13.40
C SER A 132 -3.86 -19.60 -12.24
N ALA A 133 -2.53 -19.76 -12.22
CA ALA A 133 -1.67 -19.13 -11.22
C ALA A 133 -1.76 -17.60 -11.25
N ALA A 134 -1.92 -17.00 -12.43
CA ALA A 134 -2.14 -15.57 -12.58
C ALA A 134 -3.50 -15.13 -12.01
N ALA A 135 -4.57 -15.92 -12.21
CA ALA A 135 -5.88 -15.66 -11.62
C ALA A 135 -5.83 -15.71 -10.08
N ASP A 136 -5.15 -16.71 -9.51
CA ASP A 136 -4.95 -16.83 -8.06
C ASP A 136 -4.16 -15.65 -7.49
N ALA A 137 -3.06 -15.27 -8.16
CA ALA A 137 -2.25 -14.12 -7.76
C ALA A 137 -3.03 -12.79 -7.82
N SER A 138 -3.91 -12.63 -8.81
CA SER A 138 -4.81 -11.48 -8.91
C SER A 138 -5.82 -11.46 -7.76
N THR A 139 -6.44 -12.59 -7.45
CA THR A 139 -7.41 -12.73 -6.34
C THR A 139 -6.75 -12.40 -5.00
N LEU A 140 -5.57 -12.95 -4.73
CA LEU A 140 -4.79 -12.62 -3.53
C LEU A 140 -4.41 -11.14 -3.47
N SER A 141 -4.07 -10.54 -4.61
CA SER A 141 -3.78 -9.11 -4.71
C SER A 141 -5.01 -8.26 -4.38
N ALA A 142 -6.19 -8.63 -4.88
CA ALA A 142 -7.44 -7.94 -4.56
C ALA A 142 -7.75 -7.99 -3.06
N HIS A 143 -7.60 -9.15 -2.42
CA HIS A 143 -7.75 -9.29 -0.97
C HIS A 143 -6.77 -8.42 -0.19
N ASN A 144 -5.48 -8.46 -0.56
CA ASN A 144 -4.46 -7.62 0.06
C ASN A 144 -4.78 -6.13 -0.11
N TYR A 145 -5.24 -5.73 -1.29
CA TYR A 145 -5.66 -4.36 -1.54
C TYR A 145 -6.81 -3.96 -0.60
N ALA A 146 -7.84 -4.80 -0.47
CA ALA A 146 -8.95 -4.58 0.45
C ALA A 146 -8.49 -4.48 1.92
N HIS A 147 -7.56 -5.32 2.36
CA HIS A 147 -6.94 -5.21 3.70
C HIS A 147 -6.19 -3.89 3.87
N GLY A 148 -5.45 -3.45 2.85
CA GLY A 148 -4.79 -2.15 2.83
C GLY A 148 -5.78 -1.00 3.00
N ILE A 149 -6.91 -1.03 2.30
CA ILE A 149 -8.00 -0.05 2.44
C ILE A 149 -8.57 -0.06 3.85
N ALA A 150 -8.85 -1.25 4.40
CA ALA A 150 -9.38 -1.39 5.76
C ALA A 150 -8.42 -0.79 6.81
N LEU A 151 -7.11 -1.06 6.69
CA LEU A 151 -6.09 -0.48 7.57
C LEU A 151 -6.06 1.05 7.48
N ARG A 152 -6.12 1.59 6.27
CA ARG A 152 -6.15 3.04 6.05
C ARG A 152 -7.42 3.64 6.65
N ARG A 153 -8.60 3.09 6.37
CA ARG A 153 -9.87 3.56 6.97
C ARG A 153 -9.82 3.53 8.49
N HIS A 154 -9.32 2.44 9.07
CA HIS A 154 -9.15 2.30 10.52
C HIS A 154 -8.23 3.38 11.11
N ALA A 155 -7.10 3.66 10.47
CA ALA A 155 -6.19 4.72 10.90
C ALA A 155 -6.85 6.10 10.96
N TRP A 156 -7.72 6.42 9.99
CA TRP A 156 -8.43 7.70 9.96
C TRP A 156 -9.63 7.73 10.93
N LEU A 157 -10.40 6.65 11.02
CA LEU A 157 -11.56 6.56 11.91
C LEU A 157 -11.19 6.64 13.39
N ARG A 158 -10.02 6.13 13.78
CA ARG A 158 -9.51 6.24 15.15
C ARG A 158 -9.34 7.67 15.65
N LEU A 159 -9.21 8.63 14.74
CA LEU A 159 -9.08 10.05 15.05
C LEU A 159 -10.40 10.78 15.12
N THR A 160 -11.49 10.10 14.79
CA THR A 160 -12.83 10.64 14.92
C THR A 160 -13.37 10.35 16.32
N SER A 161 -14.23 11.24 16.81
CA SER A 161 -14.99 11.02 18.05
C SER A 161 -16.21 10.09 17.87
N LEU A 162 -16.26 9.34 16.77
CA LEU A 162 -17.34 8.42 16.48
C LEU A 162 -17.34 7.23 17.45
N LYS A 163 -18.54 6.70 17.73
CA LYS A 163 -18.69 5.47 18.50
C LYS A 163 -18.10 4.27 17.75
N PRO A 164 -17.62 3.23 18.44
CA PRO A 164 -17.06 2.03 17.80
C PRO A 164 -18.00 1.40 16.76
N GLU A 165 -19.30 1.35 17.05
CA GLU A 165 -20.33 0.85 16.12
C GLU A 165 -20.38 1.66 14.81
N ALA A 166 -20.35 3.00 14.92
CA ALA A 166 -20.34 3.90 13.77
C ALA A 166 -19.05 3.77 12.96
N GLN A 167 -17.90 3.65 13.64
CA GLN A 167 -16.62 3.40 12.99
C GLN A 167 -16.64 2.09 12.21
N GLN A 168 -17.17 1.01 12.80
CA GLN A 168 -17.27 -0.28 12.13
C GLN A 168 -18.17 -0.24 10.89
N ARG A 169 -19.32 0.44 10.96
CA ARG A 169 -20.22 0.64 9.80
C ARG A 169 -19.49 1.35 8.66
N ILE A 170 -18.84 2.48 8.94
CA ILE A 170 -18.10 3.25 7.92
C ILE A 170 -16.92 2.44 7.37
N GLN A 171 -16.20 1.72 8.23
CA GLN A 171 -15.04 0.92 7.83
C GLN A 171 -15.42 -0.15 6.80
N ASN A 172 -16.58 -0.80 6.97
CA ASN A 172 -17.06 -1.93 6.18
C ASN A 172 -17.84 -1.53 4.91
N LEU A 173 -17.96 -0.24 4.61
CA LEU A 173 -18.63 0.21 3.38
C LEU A 173 -17.92 -0.31 2.12
N PRO A 174 -18.63 -0.52 1.00
CA PRO A 174 -17.97 -0.83 -0.28
C PRO A 174 -16.91 0.21 -0.66
N PHE A 175 -15.90 -0.21 -1.43
CA PHE A 175 -14.85 0.68 -1.94
C PHE A 175 -15.09 0.99 -3.41
N SER A 176 -15.22 2.27 -3.75
CA SER A 176 -15.55 2.74 -5.11
C SER A 176 -14.34 2.99 -6.02
N GLY A 177 -13.10 2.75 -5.56
CA GLY A 177 -11.89 2.91 -6.39
C GLY A 177 -11.24 4.30 -6.39
N SER A 178 -12.01 5.37 -6.18
CA SER A 178 -11.51 6.76 -6.30
C SER A 178 -10.97 7.33 -4.98
N THR A 179 -11.74 7.18 -3.91
CA THR A 179 -11.51 7.84 -2.62
C THR A 179 -11.54 6.84 -1.48
N LEU A 180 -10.79 7.08 -0.40
CA LEU A 180 -10.69 6.15 0.72
C LEU A 180 -12.04 5.79 1.37
N PHE A 181 -12.94 6.77 1.48
CA PHE A 181 -14.26 6.62 2.10
C PHE A 181 -15.40 6.75 1.08
N GLY A 182 -15.35 7.78 0.22
CA GLY A 182 -16.35 8.01 -0.83
C GLY A 182 -17.69 8.52 -0.31
N SER A 183 -18.62 8.77 -1.24
CA SER A 183 -19.95 9.31 -0.95
C SER A 183 -20.74 8.45 0.04
N HIS A 184 -20.60 7.13 -0.03
CA HIS A 184 -21.27 6.21 0.90
C HIS A 184 -20.95 6.49 2.37
N ALA A 185 -19.74 6.97 2.69
CA ALA A 185 -19.41 7.33 4.06
C ALA A 185 -20.11 8.62 4.49
N ASP A 186 -20.27 9.57 3.58
CA ASP A 186 -20.97 10.82 3.84
C ASP A 186 -22.49 10.56 4.02
N ASP A 187 -23.07 9.68 3.20
CA ASP A 187 -24.45 9.22 3.32
C ASP A 187 -24.70 8.51 4.65
N GLU A 188 -23.80 7.59 5.03
CA GLU A 188 -23.88 6.87 6.30
C GLU A 188 -23.75 7.83 7.49
N MET A 189 -22.86 8.82 7.41
CA MET A 189 -22.73 9.88 8.41
C MET A 189 -23.99 10.72 8.54
N ALA A 190 -24.63 11.08 7.43
CA ALA A 190 -25.89 11.83 7.40
C ALA A 190 -27.05 11.00 7.98
N ARG A 191 -27.11 9.71 7.66
CA ARG A 191 -28.09 8.76 8.21
C ARG A 191 -27.97 8.64 9.72
N MET A 192 -26.75 8.44 10.23
CA MET A 192 -26.49 8.35 11.67
C MET A 192 -26.85 9.63 12.42
N LYS A 193 -26.63 10.79 11.81
CA LYS A 193 -27.05 12.09 12.37
C LYS A 193 -28.58 12.17 12.47
N SER A 194 -29.28 11.75 11.42
CA SER A 194 -30.74 11.75 11.37
C SER A 194 -31.36 10.79 12.39
N GLU A 195 -30.77 9.59 12.58
CA GLU A 195 -31.15 8.65 13.64
C GLU A 195 -31.00 9.27 15.04
N LEU A 196 -29.89 9.99 15.28
CA LEU A 196 -29.64 10.66 16.55
C LEU A 196 -30.65 11.79 16.81
N ASP A 197 -30.96 12.59 15.79
CA ASP A 197 -31.92 13.70 15.92
C ASP A 197 -33.35 13.18 16.09
N THR A 198 -33.71 12.06 15.47
CA THR A 198 -34.99 11.36 15.69
C THR A 198 -35.09 10.84 17.11
N LEU A 199 -34.05 10.18 17.64
CA LEU A 199 -34.03 9.70 19.03
C LEU A 199 -34.19 10.83 20.04
N LYS A 200 -33.58 11.99 19.78
CA LYS A 200 -33.77 13.19 20.59
C LYS A 200 -35.21 13.70 20.52
N ALA A 201 -35.83 13.72 19.33
CA ALA A 201 -37.20 14.18 19.13
C ALA A 201 -38.23 13.29 19.85
N VAL A 202 -37.98 11.98 19.95
CA VAL A 202 -38.84 11.02 20.68
C VAL A 202 -38.63 11.09 22.20
N GLY A 203 -37.77 11.98 22.70
CA GLY A 203 -37.52 12.14 24.14
C GLY A 203 -36.72 11.00 24.75
N ILE A 204 -36.14 10.12 23.92
CA ILE A 204 -35.20 9.09 24.36
C ILE A 204 -33.84 9.78 24.52
N GLU A 205 -33.72 10.61 25.56
CA GLU A 205 -32.40 11.05 26.03
C GLU A 205 -31.66 9.79 26.48
N ARG A 206 -30.55 9.49 25.80
CA ARG A 206 -29.63 8.47 26.30
C ARG A 206 -29.23 8.89 27.73
N PRO A 207 -29.25 7.98 28.71
CA PRO A 207 -28.77 8.30 30.05
C PRO A 207 -27.42 8.97 29.91
N LYS A 208 -27.31 10.21 30.39
CA LYS A 208 -26.01 10.87 30.50
C LYS A 208 -25.21 9.93 31.39
N GLU A 209 -24.24 9.21 30.83
CA GLU A 209 -23.22 8.55 31.61
C GLU A 209 -22.64 9.66 32.49
N GLN A 210 -23.09 9.69 33.74
CA GLN A 210 -22.50 10.53 34.76
C GLN A 210 -21.05 10.07 34.81
N ARG A 211 -20.18 10.82 34.14
CA ARG A 211 -18.75 10.74 34.35
C ARG A 211 -18.57 10.96 35.84
N LYS A 212 -18.48 9.88 36.61
CA LYS A 212 -18.04 9.91 37.99
C LYS A 212 -16.74 10.70 37.93
N GLY A 213 -16.77 11.90 38.52
CA GLY A 213 -15.63 12.79 38.52
C GLY A 213 -14.41 11.98 38.91
N PHE A 214 -13.45 11.90 38.00
CA PHE A 214 -12.18 11.27 38.28
C PHE A 214 -11.50 12.16 39.32
N CYS A 215 -11.65 11.82 40.60
CA CYS A 215 -10.92 12.45 41.69
C CYS A 215 -9.45 12.01 41.58
N PRO A 216 -8.49 12.89 41.24
CA PRO A 216 -7.09 12.51 41.12
C PRO A 216 -6.37 12.41 42.48
N TYR A 217 -7.09 12.26 43.59
CA TYR A 217 -6.54 12.22 44.95
C TYR A 217 -6.90 10.93 45.68
N GLN A 218 -6.34 9.80 45.25
CA GLN A 218 -6.02 8.71 46.18
C GLN A 218 -4.61 8.18 45.88
N ARG A 219 -3.64 9.03 46.22
CA ARG A 219 -2.25 8.65 46.42
C ARG A 219 -2.18 7.78 47.69
N ARG A 220 -2.54 6.50 47.60
CA ARG A 220 -2.19 5.54 48.66
C ARG A 220 -0.69 5.31 48.60
N LEU A 221 -0.01 5.91 49.57
CA LEU A 221 1.37 5.67 49.91
C LEU A 221 1.51 4.19 50.32
N PHE A 222 1.86 3.32 49.38
CA PHE A 222 2.52 2.06 49.70
C PHE A 222 4.02 2.35 49.75
N THR A 223 4.52 2.67 50.94
CA THR A 223 5.95 2.64 51.25
C THR A 223 6.42 1.19 51.27
N HIS A 224 6.74 0.64 50.11
CA HIS A 224 7.49 -0.61 50.03
C HIS A 224 8.97 -0.30 50.28
N ARG A 225 9.40 -0.64 51.48
CA ARG A 225 10.77 -0.57 52.00
C ARG A 225 11.65 -1.55 51.20
N TYR A 226 12.31 -1.06 50.15
CA TYR A 226 13.44 -1.78 49.55
C TYR A 226 14.74 -1.25 50.15
N GLN A 227 15.40 -2.10 50.94
CA GLN A 227 16.79 -1.92 51.32
C GLN A 227 17.64 -2.05 50.05
N ALA A 228 18.40 -1.00 49.74
CA ALA A 228 19.41 -1.02 48.67
C ALA A 228 20.70 -1.66 49.20
N PRO A 229 21.30 -2.65 48.51
CA PRO A 229 22.67 -3.05 48.77
C PRO A 229 23.62 -2.01 48.19
N HIS A 230 24.47 -1.47 49.05
CA HIS A 230 25.69 -0.77 48.69
C HIS A 230 26.53 -1.57 47.69
N TRP A 231 26.89 -0.95 46.55
CA TRP A 231 28.05 -1.35 45.77
C TRP A 231 28.87 -0.09 45.49
N SER A 232 29.98 -0.03 46.19
CA SER A 232 31.05 0.93 46.05
C SER A 232 31.81 0.74 44.74
N SER A 233 32.14 1.87 44.12
CA SER A 233 33.41 2.18 43.45
C SER A 233 34.00 1.15 42.50
N SER A 234 33.98 1.46 41.19
CA SER A 234 35.18 1.48 40.33
C SER A 234 34.82 1.99 38.93
N ARG A 235 35.28 3.21 38.63
CA ARG A 235 35.40 3.76 37.27
C ARG A 235 36.72 3.28 36.67
N PRO A 236 36.73 2.78 35.43
CA PRO A 236 37.90 2.93 34.58
C PRO A 236 37.70 4.07 33.59
N GLN A 237 38.68 4.95 33.59
CA GLN A 237 38.94 6.03 32.68
C GLN A 237 39.47 5.42 31.35
N GLN A 238 38.72 5.54 30.26
CA GLN A 238 39.27 5.31 28.91
C GLN A 238 38.68 6.33 27.94
N GLN A 239 39.35 7.47 27.87
CA GLN A 239 39.22 8.47 26.83
C GLN A 239 40.63 8.84 26.41
N GLN A 240 41.10 8.29 25.28
CA GLN A 240 42.07 8.88 24.34
C GLN A 240 42.65 7.78 23.45
N GLN A 241 42.11 7.63 22.24
CA GLN A 241 42.82 7.36 20.99
C GLN A 241 41.79 6.97 19.91
N GLN A 242 41.16 7.98 19.31
CA GLN A 242 40.54 7.86 17.97
C GLN A 242 40.22 9.27 17.43
N GLN A 243 41.21 10.16 17.46
CA GLN A 243 41.18 11.45 16.76
C GLN A 243 42.46 11.67 15.94
N HIS A 244 42.87 10.71 15.12
CA HIS A 244 43.87 10.95 14.09
C HIS A 244 43.61 10.07 12.87
N GLN A 245 42.55 10.34 12.10
CA GLN A 245 42.48 10.06 10.64
C GLN A 245 41.43 10.99 9.99
N ARG A 246 41.71 12.30 9.94
CA ARG A 246 41.07 13.20 8.97
C ARG A 246 42.12 14.17 8.42
N GLY A 247 42.36 14.04 7.12
CA GLY A 247 43.44 14.70 6.35
C GLY A 247 44.31 13.58 5.79
N PHE A 248 44.38 13.29 4.49
CA PHE A 248 44.44 14.15 3.31
C PHE A 248 43.81 13.43 2.11
N SER A 249 43.10 14.16 1.25
CA SER A 249 43.42 14.22 -0.20
C SER A 249 42.39 15.08 -0.93
N ARG A 250 42.76 16.35 -1.17
CA ARG A 250 42.15 17.21 -2.19
C ARG A 250 43.28 17.66 -3.13
N ARG A 251 43.32 17.06 -4.32
CA ARG A 251 43.84 17.66 -5.57
C ARG A 251 43.21 16.88 -6.72
N SER A 252 42.25 17.49 -7.40
CA SER A 252 42.44 18.23 -8.66
C SER A 252 42.73 17.29 -9.84
N THR A 253 41.78 17.19 -10.77
CA THR A 253 41.99 17.67 -12.15
C THR A 253 40.72 17.50 -13.02
N ARG A 254 40.44 18.58 -13.75
CA ARG A 254 39.99 18.66 -15.16
C ARG A 254 38.78 17.84 -15.61
N GLY A 255 37.70 18.60 -15.86
CA GLY A 255 37.26 18.90 -17.23
C GLY A 255 36.51 17.80 -17.98
N ARG A 256 35.22 18.00 -18.22
CA ARG A 256 34.59 17.53 -19.46
C ARG A 256 33.31 18.30 -19.80
N SER A 257 33.46 19.03 -20.89
CA SER A 257 32.48 19.45 -21.89
C SER A 257 31.02 18.96 -21.77
N THR A 258 30.12 19.95 -21.78
CA THR A 258 28.75 19.87 -22.25
C THR A 258 28.69 19.47 -23.74
N PRO A 259 27.86 18.49 -24.14
CA PRO A 259 27.45 18.35 -25.54
C PRO A 259 26.21 19.22 -25.79
N GLN A 260 26.35 20.17 -26.72
CA GLN A 260 25.23 20.76 -27.44
C GLN A 260 24.41 19.64 -28.11
N THR A 261 23.12 19.58 -27.81
CA THR A 261 22.16 18.82 -28.63
C THR A 261 21.82 19.69 -29.82
N GLN A 262 22.37 19.34 -30.98
CA GLN A 262 21.99 19.88 -32.27
C GLN A 262 20.66 19.27 -32.71
N THR A 263 19.72 20.15 -33.05
CA THR A 263 18.48 19.87 -33.78
C THR A 263 18.80 19.54 -35.24
N PRO A 264 18.20 18.50 -35.85
CA PRO A 264 18.14 18.41 -37.30
C PRO A 264 16.70 18.29 -37.79
N ARG A 265 16.21 19.31 -38.50
CA ARG A 265 15.07 19.31 -39.44
C ARG A 265 14.88 20.77 -39.91
N GLN A 266 14.84 21.16 -41.19
CA GLN A 266 14.54 20.49 -42.47
C GLN A 266 15.24 21.27 -43.60
N ALA A 267 15.58 20.60 -44.70
CA ALA A 267 15.71 21.23 -46.01
C ALA A 267 14.66 20.62 -46.95
N PRO A 268 14.00 21.42 -47.81
CA PRO A 268 13.03 20.93 -48.78
C PRO A 268 13.74 20.46 -50.05
N THR A 269 13.48 19.22 -50.47
CA THR A 269 13.76 18.78 -51.84
C THR A 269 12.50 18.92 -52.67
N SER A 270 12.57 19.85 -53.60
CA SER A 270 11.66 20.00 -54.72
C SER A 270 12.16 19.20 -55.93
N ARG A 271 11.23 18.42 -56.52
CA ARG A 271 11.04 18.09 -57.96
C ARG A 271 12.03 17.13 -58.65
N PRO A 272 11.66 16.49 -59.78
CA PRO A 272 10.78 16.91 -60.89
C PRO A 272 9.28 16.64 -60.70
#